data_AF-A0A923SJ46-F1
#
_entry.id   AF-A0A923SJ46-F1
#
_cell.length_a   1.000
_cell.length_b   1.000
_cell.length_c   1.000
_cell.angle_alpha   90.00
_cell.angle_beta   90.00
_cell.angle_gamma   90.00
#
_symmetry.space_group_name_H-M   'P 1'
#
loop_
_entity.id
_entity.type
_entity.pdbx_description
1 polymer ?
#
loop_
_entity_poly.entity_id
_entity_poly.type
_entity_poly.pdbx_seq_one_letter_code
_entity_poly.pdbx_strand_id
1 'polypeptide(L)'
;MENLIAYLDESLVPLENKIQEYLEVEKEIRLLEVKILTLQNKVAAADEPEQTESQADVGTEETELGQHQQQMDKLLQRYQNLQNEVIGMLPEKNKFVEINLGYGPSMVGYFTVDLETHQELPEPVLRVVH
;
A
#
# COMPACT_ATOMS: atom_id res chain seq x y z
N MET A 1 14.61 -34.37 -11.74
CA MET A 1 14.86 -33.07 -12.40
C MET A 1 13.54 -32.33 -12.35
N GLU A 2 13.30 -31.57 -11.29
CA GLU A 2 12.10 -30.73 -11.16
C GLU A 2 12.57 -29.28 -11.14
N ASN A 3 12.89 -28.74 -12.32
CA ASN A 3 12.85 -27.30 -12.56
C ASN A 3 11.50 -27.02 -13.20
N LEU A 4 10.42 -27.28 -12.44
CA LEU A 4 9.12 -26.75 -12.77
C LEU A 4 9.16 -25.32 -12.26
N ILE A 5 9.10 -24.38 -13.19
CA ILE A 5 9.05 -22.93 -13.01
C ILE A 5 8.33 -22.59 -11.70
N ALA A 6 9.08 -22.24 -10.65
CA ALA A 6 8.55 -22.19 -9.28
C ALA A 6 7.39 -21.20 -9.12
N TYR A 7 7.36 -20.14 -9.94
CA TYR A 7 6.29 -19.14 -9.98
C TYR A 7 5.03 -19.56 -10.79
N LEU A 8 4.99 -20.78 -11.34
CA LEU A 8 3.78 -21.38 -11.92
C LEU A 8 3.16 -22.44 -11.02
N ASP A 9 3.65 -22.57 -9.78
CA ASP A 9 3.10 -23.48 -8.79
C ASP A 9 1.73 -22.98 -8.32
N GLU A 10 0.69 -23.79 -8.50
CA GLU A 10 -0.69 -23.45 -8.09
C GLU A 10 -0.81 -23.19 -6.59
N SER A 11 0.14 -23.69 -5.78
CA SER A 11 0.20 -23.40 -4.34
C SER A 11 0.56 -21.95 -4.01
N LEU A 12 1.12 -21.19 -4.96
CA LEU A 12 1.45 -19.77 -4.81
C LEU A 12 0.29 -18.83 -5.16
N VAL A 13 -0.75 -19.33 -5.84
CA VAL A 13 -1.93 -18.53 -6.23
C VAL A 13 -2.58 -17.78 -5.05
N PRO A 14 -2.72 -18.36 -3.84
CA PRO A 14 -3.23 -17.61 -2.69
C PRO A 14 -2.33 -16.43 -2.30
N LEU A 15 -1.01 -16.61 -2.34
CA LEU A 15 -0.04 -15.56 -2.06
C LEU A 15 -0.08 -14.47 -3.14
N GLU A 16 -0.18 -14.85 -4.41
CA GLU A 16 -0.32 -13.93 -5.54
C GLU A 16 -1.55 -13.04 -5.39
N ASN A 17 -2.72 -13.62 -5.10
CA ASN A 17 -3.96 -12.89 -4.89
C ASN A 17 -3.83 -11.90 -3.72
N LYS A 18 -3.22 -12.32 -2.61
CA LYS A 18 -3.01 -11.43 -1.46
C LYS A 18 -2.05 -10.29 -1.75
N ILE A 19 -1.02 -10.53 -2.56
CA ILE A 19 -0.09 -9.49 -2.99
C ILE A 19 -0.78 -8.50 -3.94
N GLN A 20 -1.63 -8.99 -4.84
CA GLN A 20 -2.44 -8.10 -5.68
C GLN A 20 -3.36 -7.22 -4.84
N GLU A 21 -4.07 -7.78 -3.85
CA GLU A 21 -4.89 -6.99 -2.92
C GLU A 21 -4.05 -5.97 -2.14
N TYR A 22 -2.86 -6.35 -1.68
CA TYR A 22 -1.93 -5.47 -0.98
C TYR A 22 -1.51 -4.28 -1.86
N LEU A 23 -1.11 -4.54 -3.11
CA LEU A 23 -0.70 -3.50 -4.06
C LEU A 23 -1.88 -2.59 -4.45
N GLU A 24 -3.09 -3.14 -4.56
CA GLU A 24 -4.30 -2.37 -4.83
C GLU A 24 -4.61 -1.41 -3.67
N VAL A 25 -4.56 -1.88 -2.43
CA VAL A 25 -4.76 -1.03 -1.24
C VAL A 25 -3.67 0.05 -1.15
N GLU A 26 -2.41 -0.29 -1.45
CA GLU A 26 -1.33 0.70 -1.50
C GLU A 26 -1.63 1.82 -2.52
N LYS A 27 -2.13 1.45 -3.70
CA LYS A 27 -2.56 2.41 -4.73
C LYS A 27 -3.74 3.26 -4.26
N GLU A 28 -4.73 2.66 -3.61
CA GLU A 28 -5.89 3.38 -3.05
C GLU A 28 -5.46 4.42 -2.02
N ILE A 29 -4.52 4.07 -1.12
CA ILE A 29 -3.93 4.98 -0.14
C ILE A 29 -3.30 6.18 -0.85
N ARG A 30 -2.42 5.95 -1.85
CA ARG A 30 -1.77 7.04 -2.59
C ARG A 30 -2.78 7.97 -3.27
N LEU A 31 -3.83 7.41 -3.87
CA LEU A 31 -4.88 8.21 -4.51
C LEU A 31 -5.67 9.03 -3.50
N LEU A 32 -5.96 8.46 -2.33
CA LEU A 32 -6.70 9.15 -1.27
C LEU A 32 -5.86 10.25 -0.63
N GLU A 33 -4.56 10.04 -0.45
CA GLU A 33 -3.62 11.05 0.06
C GLU A 33 -3.61 12.30 -0.82
N VAL A 34 -3.54 12.12 -2.15
CA VAL A 34 -3.62 13.24 -3.10
C VAL A 34 -4.94 14.00 -2.98
N LYS A 35 -6.07 13.29 -2.79
CA LYS A 35 -7.39 13.94 -2.58
C LYS A 35 -7.42 14.76 -1.29
N ILE A 36 -6.92 14.20 -0.20
CA ILE A 36 -6.84 14.88 1.11
C ILE A 36 -6.00 16.16 0.98
N LEU A 37 -4.80 16.08 0.39
CA LEU A 37 -3.93 17.25 0.18
C LEU A 37 -4.59 18.32 -0.71
N THR A 38 -5.31 17.89 -1.74
CA THR A 38 -6.05 18.80 -2.63
C THR A 38 -7.14 19.54 -1.87
N LEU A 39 -7.94 18.84 -1.05
CA LEU A 39 -9.00 19.45 -0.25
C LEU A 39 -8.43 20.36 0.85
N GLN A 40 -7.37 19.95 1.53
CA GLN A 40 -6.70 20.79 2.54
C GLN A 40 -6.23 22.12 1.96
N ASN A 41 -5.64 22.11 0.75
CA ASN A 41 -5.23 23.34 0.09
C ASN A 41 -6.40 24.26 -0.27
N LYS A 42 -7.56 23.69 -0.66
CA LYS A 42 -8.76 24.47 -0.96
C LYS A 42 -9.36 25.12 0.29
N VAL A 43 -9.51 24.35 1.37
CA VAL A 43 -9.99 24.86 2.66
C VAL A 43 -9.06 25.97 3.16
N ALA A 44 -7.74 25.78 3.06
CA ALA A 44 -6.77 26.79 3.47
C ALA A 44 -6.82 28.08 2.62
N ALA A 45 -7.06 27.97 1.31
CA ALA A 45 -7.19 29.12 0.42
C ALA A 45 -8.50 29.90 0.63
N ALA A 46 -9.57 29.23 1.09
CA ALA A 46 -10.85 29.86 1.37
C ALA A 46 -10.87 30.68 2.69
N ASP A 47 -9.90 30.46 3.58
CA ASP A 47 -9.71 31.24 4.82
C ASP A 47 -8.97 32.58 4.58
N GLU A 48 -8.47 32.83 3.35
CA GLU A 48 -7.88 34.11 2.98
C GLU A 48 -8.96 35.20 2.75
N PRO A 49 -8.80 36.41 3.30
CA PRO A 49 -9.89 37.40 3.43
C PRO A 49 -10.38 38.06 2.12
N GLU A 50 -9.88 37.66 0.95
CA GLU A 50 -10.26 38.23 -0.35
C GLU A 50 -11.41 37.51 -1.07
N GLN A 51 -11.91 36.36 -0.57
CA GLN A 51 -12.97 35.60 -1.26
C GLN A 51 -14.21 35.39 -0.38
N THR A 52 -15.17 36.33 -0.43
CA THR A 52 -16.37 36.36 0.46
C THR A 52 -17.60 35.65 -0.14
N GLU A 53 -17.47 34.87 -1.22
CA GLU A 53 -18.64 34.31 -1.92
C GLU A 53 -19.05 32.87 -1.50
N SER A 54 -18.24 32.14 -0.71
CA SER A 54 -18.40 30.67 -0.61
C SER A 54 -18.40 30.04 0.79
N GLN A 55 -18.95 30.69 1.82
CA GLN A 55 -19.01 30.08 3.18
C GLN A 55 -19.76 28.74 3.24
N ALA A 56 -20.73 28.49 2.34
CA ALA A 56 -21.44 27.21 2.27
C ALA A 56 -20.60 26.08 1.63
N ASP A 57 -19.64 26.43 0.77
CA ASP A 57 -18.77 25.46 0.09
C ASP A 57 -17.70 24.94 1.07
N VAL A 58 -17.13 25.84 1.88
CA VAL A 58 -16.09 25.51 2.88
C VAL A 58 -16.57 24.47 3.89
N GLY A 59 -17.78 24.62 4.46
CA GLY A 59 -18.31 23.65 5.42
C GLY A 59 -18.56 22.26 4.80
N THR A 60 -18.79 22.22 3.48
CA THR A 60 -18.95 20.97 2.73
C THR A 60 -17.59 20.31 2.50
N GLU A 61 -16.58 21.09 2.11
CA GLU A 61 -15.20 20.63 1.91
C GLU A 61 -14.54 20.14 3.21
N GLU A 62 -14.78 20.80 4.36
CA GLU A 62 -14.30 20.33 5.67
C GLU A 62 -14.94 18.99 6.06
N THR A 63 -16.23 18.81 5.75
CA THR A 63 -16.93 17.55 6.01
C THR A 63 -16.38 16.42 5.15
N GLU A 64 -16.14 16.68 3.86
CA GLU A 64 -15.50 15.72 2.94
C GLU A 64 -14.09 15.36 3.37
N LEU A 65 -13.30 16.35 3.81
CA LEU A 65 -11.95 16.15 4.33
C LEU A 65 -11.96 15.18 5.53
N GLY A 66 -12.88 15.38 6.48
CA GLY A 66 -13.05 14.48 7.62
C GLY A 66 -13.43 13.05 7.21
N GLN A 67 -14.31 12.88 6.21
CA GLN A 67 -14.67 11.56 5.69
C GLN A 67 -13.49 10.86 5.02
N HIS A 68 -12.69 11.58 4.23
CA HIS A 68 -11.51 11.03 3.58
C HIS A 68 -10.42 10.64 4.58
N GLN A 69 -10.23 11.39 5.67
CA GLN A 69 -9.33 11.01 6.76
C GLN A 69 -9.77 9.70 7.42
N GLN A 70 -11.06 9.56 7.76
CA GLN A 70 -11.59 8.30 8.30
C GLN A 70 -11.43 7.12 7.33
N GLN A 71 -11.57 7.36 6.03
CA GLN A 71 -11.32 6.34 5.01
C GLN A 71 -9.83 5.98 4.95
N MET A 72 -8.92 6.94 5.11
CA MET A 72 -7.48 6.71 5.16
C MET A 72 -7.11 5.79 6.32
N ASP A 73 -7.63 6.04 7.52
CA ASP A 73 -7.37 5.17 8.68
C ASP A 73 -7.81 3.72 8.43
N LYS A 74 -8.97 3.52 7.80
CA LYS A 74 -9.47 2.18 7.45
C LYS A 74 -8.56 1.49 6.42
N LEU A 75 -8.09 2.21 5.42
CA LEU A 75 -7.19 1.67 4.41
C LEU A 75 -5.82 1.32 5.01
N LEU A 76 -5.28 2.15 5.90
CA LEU A 76 -4.03 1.87 6.61
C LEU A 76 -4.13 0.61 7.48
N GLN A 77 -5.24 0.42 8.19
CA GLN A 77 -5.48 -0.82 8.94
C GLN A 77 -5.57 -2.03 8.01
N ARG A 78 -6.29 -1.92 6.88
CA ARG A 78 -6.37 -2.99 5.88
C ARG A 78 -4.99 -3.31 5.30
N TYR A 79 -4.19 -2.30 4.99
CA TYR A 79 -2.83 -2.43 4.49
C TYR A 79 -1.94 -3.19 5.47
N GLN A 80 -1.96 -2.83 6.76
CA GLN A 80 -1.20 -3.53 7.81
C GLN A 80 -1.64 -4.99 7.96
N ASN A 81 -2.95 -5.25 7.92
CA ASN A 81 -3.47 -6.62 7.99
C ASN A 81 -3.01 -7.45 6.79
N LEU A 82 -3.13 -6.93 5.58
CA LEU A 82 -2.67 -7.62 4.36
C LEU A 82 -1.16 -7.85 4.38
N GLN A 83 -0.38 -6.87 4.84
CA GLN A 83 1.06 -7.00 5.00
C GLN A 83 1.40 -8.18 5.92
N ASN A 84 0.75 -8.28 7.08
CA ASN A 84 0.95 -9.40 8.01
C ASN A 84 0.52 -10.74 7.42
N GLU A 85 -0.60 -10.78 6.68
CA GLU A 85 -1.05 -12.00 5.99
C GLU A 85 -0.02 -12.46 4.95
N VAL A 86 0.47 -11.55 4.09
CA VAL A 86 1.50 -11.85 3.09
C VAL A 86 2.77 -12.36 3.76
N ILE A 87 3.25 -11.70 4.83
CA ILE A 87 4.42 -12.13 5.59
C ILE A 87 4.23 -13.54 6.16
N GLY A 88 3.03 -13.87 6.65
CA GLY A 88 2.70 -15.19 7.18
C GLY A 88 2.61 -16.28 6.12
N MET A 89 2.35 -15.92 4.86
CA MET A 89 2.30 -16.84 3.72
C MET A 89 3.67 -17.07 3.06
N LEU A 90 4.66 -16.21 3.35
CA LEU A 90 6.01 -16.39 2.78
C LEU A 90 6.70 -17.64 3.37
N PRO A 91 7.24 -18.53 2.52
CA PRO A 91 7.93 -19.73 2.97
C PRO A 91 9.24 -19.43 3.72
N GLU A 92 9.96 -18.37 3.33
CA GLU A 92 11.24 -17.98 3.92
C GLU A 92 11.31 -16.46 4.14
N LYS A 93 11.91 -16.04 5.25
CA LYS A 93 12.27 -14.63 5.50
C LYS A 93 13.63 -14.32 4.90
N ASN A 94 13.87 -13.05 4.57
CA ASN A 94 15.12 -12.53 4.00
C ASN A 94 15.49 -13.16 2.65
N LYS A 95 14.49 -13.64 1.89
CA LYS A 95 14.70 -14.22 0.57
C LYS A 95 13.56 -13.80 -0.35
N PHE A 96 13.87 -13.68 -1.63
CA PHE A 96 12.87 -13.50 -2.67
C PHE A 96 12.22 -14.83 -3.04
N VAL A 97 10.91 -14.77 -3.24
CA VAL A 97 10.06 -15.82 -3.76
C VAL A 97 9.51 -15.32 -5.08
N GLU A 98 9.74 -16.09 -6.14
CA GLU A 98 9.19 -15.78 -7.47
C GLU A 98 7.70 -16.12 -7.50
N ILE A 99 6.89 -15.20 -8.00
CA ILE A 99 5.43 -15.28 -8.11
C ILE A 99 4.98 -14.71 -9.46
N ASN A 100 3.80 -15.08 -9.93
CA ASN A 100 3.22 -14.54 -11.15
C ASN A 100 2.06 -13.59 -10.84
N LEU A 101 2.31 -12.28 -10.93
CA LEU A 101 1.26 -11.29 -10.70
C LEU A 101 0.39 -11.01 -11.95
N GLY A 102 0.59 -11.75 -13.05
CA GLY A 102 -0.22 -11.65 -14.28
C GLY A 102 0.36 -10.75 -15.37
N TYR A 103 1.49 -10.07 -15.11
CA TYR A 103 2.21 -9.21 -16.08
C TYR A 103 3.67 -9.63 -16.30
N GLY A 104 4.09 -10.76 -15.71
CA GLY A 104 5.45 -11.27 -15.81
C GLY A 104 5.93 -11.89 -14.49
N PRO A 105 7.15 -12.46 -14.48
CA PRO A 105 7.77 -12.95 -13.25
C PRO A 105 7.98 -11.78 -12.29
N SER A 106 7.39 -11.85 -11.11
CA SER A 106 7.57 -10.90 -10.02
C SER A 106 8.25 -11.61 -8.84
N MET A 107 8.87 -10.86 -7.96
CA MET A 107 9.51 -11.37 -6.75
C MET A 107 8.99 -10.65 -5.53
N VAL A 108 8.64 -11.41 -4.50
CA VAL A 108 8.25 -10.89 -3.20
C VAL A 108 9.19 -11.39 -2.13
N GLY A 109 9.56 -10.54 -1.17
CA GLY A 109 10.39 -10.95 -0.04
C GLY A 109 10.18 -10.05 1.17
N TYR A 110 10.26 -10.64 2.34
CA TYR A 110 10.20 -9.92 3.61
C TYR A 110 11.57 -9.88 4.27
N PHE A 111 12.14 -8.69 4.40
CA PHE A 111 13.51 -8.48 4.86
C PHE A 111 13.51 -7.85 6.24
N THR A 112 14.10 -8.57 7.19
CA THR A 112 14.42 -8.15 8.56
C THR A 112 15.88 -7.76 8.70
N VAL A 113 16.72 -8.14 7.72
CA VAL A 113 18.13 -7.76 7.63
C VAL A 113 18.39 -7.12 6.28
N ASP A 114 19.33 -6.19 6.27
CA ASP A 114 19.86 -5.60 5.07
C ASP A 114 20.71 -6.63 4.32
N LEU A 115 20.44 -6.83 3.03
CA LEU A 115 21.09 -7.86 2.22
C LEU A 115 22.56 -7.56 1.91
N GLU A 116 22.96 -6.28 1.91
CA GLU A 116 24.32 -5.85 1.59
C GLU A 116 25.21 -5.91 2.82
N THR A 117 24.70 -5.40 3.94
CA THR A 117 25.45 -5.23 5.19
C THR A 117 25.21 -6.34 6.21
N HIS A 118 24.19 -7.19 6.00
CA HIS A 118 23.74 -8.24 6.92
C HIS A 118 23.38 -7.71 8.32
N GLN A 119 23.09 -6.42 8.45
CA GLN A 119 22.65 -5.80 9.69
C GLN A 119 21.12 -5.86 9.80
N GLU A 120 20.61 -5.92 11.02
CA GLU A 120 19.16 -5.87 11.27
C GLU A 120 18.60 -4.52 10.82
N LEU A 121 17.52 -4.56 10.05
CA LEU A 121 16.81 -3.35 9.66
C LEU A 121 16.05 -2.80 10.87
N PRO A 122 16.03 -1.48 11.08
CA PRO A 122 15.28 -0.87 12.18
C PRO A 122 13.78 -1.15 12.05
N GLU A 123 13.27 -1.24 10.82
CA GLU A 123 11.92 -1.68 10.51
C GLU A 123 11.98 -2.73 9.40
N PRO A 124 11.35 -3.89 9.58
CA PRO A 124 11.37 -4.92 8.56
C PRO A 124 10.46 -4.53 7.39
N VAL A 125 10.91 -4.84 6.17
CA VAL A 125 10.28 -4.32 4.94
C VAL A 125 9.82 -5.47 4.05
N LEU A 126 8.55 -5.40 3.62
CA LEU A 126 8.04 -6.22 2.53
C LEU A 126 8.39 -5.55 1.20
N ARG A 127 9.17 -6.22 0.36
CA ARG A 127 9.54 -5.76 -0.98
C ARG A 127 8.85 -6.61 -2.03
N VAL A 128 8.24 -5.94 -3.01
CA VAL A 128 7.73 -6.54 -4.25
C VAL A 128 8.49 -5.91 -5.41
N VAL A 129 9.05 -6.76 -6.27
CA VAL A 129 9.81 -6.38 -7.47
C VAL A 129 9.11 -7.00 -8.67
N HIS A 130 8.84 -6.21 -9.70
CA HIS A 130 8.11 -6.60 -10.90
C HIS A 130 8.79 -6.03 -12.14
#